data_AF-D2EG40-F1
#
_entry.id   AF-D2EG40-F1
#
_cell.length_a   1.000
_cell.length_b   1.000
_cell.length_c   1.000
_cell.angle_alpha   90.00
_cell.angle_beta   90.00
_cell.angle_gamma   90.00
#
_symmetry.space_group_name_H-M   'P 1'
#
loop_
_entity.id
_entity.type
_entity.pdbx_description
1 polymer ?
#
loop_
_entity_poly.entity_id
_entity_poly.type
_entity_poly.pdbx_seq_one_letter_code
_entity_poly.pdbx_strand_id
1 'polypeptide(L)'
;MQGKLKTQRRIASDVLRVGESRIWLDPTKFKDIKEGITRADIESLIDKGIIKKKMLKGQSRSRARALHEKKKRGHRKGIGSRRGEKSARMDFEWIDKVRALRKELFKQRKQGKIDKKDFRVLYRKIKGNSFHSVNHMRNYIEGMKRTGQ
;
A
#
# COMPACT_ATOMS: atom_id res chain seq x y z
N MET A 1 32.46 -38.29 8.93
CA MET A 1 32.08 -36.86 8.78
C MET A 1 31.57 -36.64 7.36
N GLN A 2 30.29 -36.29 7.18
CA GLN A 2 29.76 -35.99 5.85
C GLN A 2 30.39 -34.68 5.32
N GLY A 3 30.93 -34.72 4.10
CA GLY A 3 31.54 -33.56 3.45
C GLY A 3 30.52 -32.46 3.13
N LYS A 4 30.96 -31.22 2.95
CA LYS A 4 30.06 -30.08 2.65
C LYS A 4 29.69 -30.05 1.16
N LEU A 5 28.41 -30.17 0.83
CA LEU A 5 27.84 -30.04 -0.54
C LEU A 5 27.61 -28.56 -0.95
N LYS A 6 28.64 -27.72 -0.80
CA LYS A 6 28.54 -26.27 -1.09
C LYS A 6 28.35 -26.00 -2.59
N THR A 7 29.12 -26.68 -3.44
CA THR A 7 29.11 -26.46 -4.90
C THR A 7 27.79 -26.88 -5.52
N GLN A 8 27.28 -28.06 -5.17
CA GLN A 8 25.99 -28.57 -5.64
C GLN A 8 24.83 -27.68 -5.17
N ARG A 9 24.90 -27.20 -3.93
CA ARG A 9 23.94 -26.22 -3.41
C ARG A 9 24.00 -24.90 -4.20
N ARG A 10 25.19 -24.39 -4.53
CA ARG A 10 25.32 -23.18 -5.36
C ARG A 10 24.71 -23.38 -6.76
N ILE A 11 25.08 -24.47 -7.45
CA ILE A 11 24.58 -24.78 -8.80
C ILE A 11 23.06 -24.96 -8.79
N ALA A 12 22.52 -25.71 -7.84
CA ALA A 12 21.07 -25.87 -7.69
C ALA A 12 20.37 -24.53 -7.41
N SER A 13 21.05 -23.59 -6.76
CA SER A 13 20.55 -22.24 -6.48
C SER A 13 20.37 -21.45 -7.76
N ASP A 14 21.38 -21.52 -8.62
CA ASP A 14 21.42 -20.83 -9.91
C ASP A 14 20.38 -21.42 -10.87
N VAL A 15 20.22 -22.75 -10.88
CA VAL A 15 19.20 -23.47 -11.67
C VAL A 15 17.79 -23.09 -11.21
N LEU A 16 17.51 -23.15 -9.90
CA LEU A 16 16.17 -22.88 -9.33
C LEU A 16 15.87 -21.39 -9.11
N ARG A 17 16.84 -20.51 -9.42
CA ARG A 17 16.81 -19.05 -9.19
C ARG A 17 16.34 -18.70 -7.78
N VAL A 18 16.93 -19.34 -6.78
CA VAL A 18 16.72 -19.07 -5.35
C VAL A 18 18.06 -18.81 -4.66
N GLY A 19 18.05 -18.40 -3.38
CA GLY A 19 19.26 -18.37 -2.56
C GLY A 19 19.59 -19.74 -1.96
N GLU A 20 20.87 -20.01 -1.69
CA GLU A 20 21.39 -21.32 -1.26
C GLU A 20 20.70 -21.87 0.00
N SER A 21 20.31 -20.98 0.91
CA SER A 21 19.58 -21.31 2.15
C SER A 21 18.21 -21.95 1.89
N ARG A 22 17.62 -21.72 0.71
CA ARG A 22 16.32 -22.25 0.31
C ARG A 22 16.39 -23.61 -0.37
N ILE A 23 17.58 -24.18 -0.53
CA ILE A 23 17.72 -25.50 -1.13
C ILE A 23 17.65 -26.55 -0.04
N TRP A 24 16.78 -27.52 -0.25
CA TRP A 24 16.68 -28.73 0.53
C TRP A 24 17.34 -29.86 -0.25
N LEU A 25 18.20 -30.60 0.43
CA LEU A 25 18.92 -31.76 -0.10
C LEU A 25 18.48 -32.95 0.75
N ASP A 26 18.14 -34.06 0.12
CA ASP A 26 17.78 -35.28 0.83
C ASP A 26 19.02 -35.84 1.58
N PRO A 27 18.98 -36.00 2.92
CA PRO A 27 20.09 -36.54 3.68
C PRO A 27 20.38 -38.02 3.39
N THR A 28 19.40 -38.78 2.90
CA THR A 28 19.56 -40.22 2.60
C THR A 28 20.31 -40.47 1.29
N LYS A 29 20.22 -39.54 0.34
CA LYS A 29 20.82 -39.61 -1.01
C LYS A 29 22.10 -38.80 -1.15
N PHE A 30 22.85 -38.67 -0.07
CA PHE A 30 24.06 -37.83 -0.02
C PHE A 30 25.13 -38.24 -1.04
N LYS A 31 25.32 -39.55 -1.28
CA LYS A 31 26.31 -40.06 -2.25
C LYS A 31 25.95 -39.63 -3.66
N ASP A 32 24.72 -39.88 -4.08
CA ASP A 32 24.17 -39.51 -5.40
C ASP A 32 24.28 -38.00 -5.66
N ILE A 33 24.02 -37.17 -4.64
CA ILE A 33 24.17 -35.72 -4.76
C ILE A 33 25.64 -35.32 -4.90
N LYS A 34 26.56 -36.01 -4.21
CA LYS A 34 28.00 -35.72 -4.28
C LYS A 34 28.59 -36.07 -5.66
N GLU A 35 28.09 -37.13 -6.29
CA GLU A 35 28.50 -37.56 -7.63
C GLU A 35 28.02 -36.62 -8.75
N GLY A 36 26.93 -35.87 -8.51
CA GLY A 36 26.47 -34.82 -9.43
C GLY A 36 27.44 -33.63 -9.47
N ILE A 37 28.20 -33.52 -10.56
CA ILE A 37 29.17 -32.43 -10.79
C ILE A 37 28.64 -31.43 -11.80
N THR A 38 27.94 -31.90 -12.85
CA THR A 38 27.47 -31.03 -13.93
C THR A 38 26.12 -30.40 -13.61
N ARG A 39 25.76 -29.36 -14.36
CA ARG A 39 24.45 -28.70 -14.26
C ARG A 39 23.30 -29.65 -14.63
N ALA A 40 23.49 -30.49 -15.66
CA ALA A 40 22.50 -31.45 -16.12
C ALA A 40 22.20 -32.54 -15.07
N ASP A 41 23.23 -32.97 -14.31
CA ASP A 41 23.05 -33.92 -13.21
C ASP A 41 22.19 -33.31 -12.10
N ILE A 42 22.43 -32.05 -11.76
CA ILE A 42 21.66 -31.31 -10.76
C ILE A 42 20.21 -31.12 -11.21
N GLU A 43 19.97 -30.82 -12.49
CA GLU A 43 18.62 -30.75 -13.07
C GLU A 43 17.90 -32.10 -12.96
N SER A 44 18.59 -33.19 -13.30
CA SER A 44 18.05 -34.55 -13.15
C SER A 44 17.73 -34.91 -11.69
N LEU A 45 18.55 -34.46 -10.73
CA LEU A 45 18.33 -34.66 -9.30
C LEU A 45 17.17 -33.81 -8.74
N ILE A 46 16.92 -32.64 -9.34
CA ILE A 46 15.75 -31.80 -9.04
C ILE A 46 14.48 -32.48 -9.55
N ASP A 47 14.50 -33.01 -10.76
CA ASP A 47 13.35 -33.70 -11.38
C ASP A 47 12.97 -34.97 -10.61
N LYS A 48 13.97 -35.73 -10.13
CA LYS A 48 13.79 -36.87 -9.23
C LYS A 48 13.32 -36.46 -7.82
N GLY A 49 13.28 -35.17 -7.51
CA GLY A 49 12.87 -34.64 -6.21
C GLY A 49 13.88 -34.85 -5.09
N ILE A 50 15.13 -35.20 -5.40
CA ILE A 50 16.21 -35.36 -4.41
C ILE A 50 16.69 -33.98 -3.93
N ILE A 51 16.68 -33.00 -4.83
CA ILE A 51 16.94 -31.59 -4.54
C ILE A 51 15.62 -30.82 -4.67
N LYS A 52 15.21 -30.12 -3.61
CA LYS A 52 13.94 -29.35 -3.61
C LYS A 52 14.14 -27.90 -3.21
N LYS A 53 13.26 -27.05 -3.73
CA LYS A 53 13.11 -25.66 -3.29
C LYS A 53 12.23 -25.59 -2.05
N LYS A 54 12.77 -25.10 -0.93
CA LYS A 54 11.98 -24.75 0.26
C LYS A 54 11.06 -23.58 -0.07
N MET A 55 9.81 -23.66 0.39
CA MET A 55 8.86 -22.55 0.29
C MET A 55 9.39 -21.30 1.03
N LEU A 56 9.03 -20.12 0.52
CA LEU A 56 9.34 -18.86 1.21
C LEU A 56 8.53 -18.78 2.49
N LYS A 57 9.19 -18.51 3.62
CA LYS A 57 8.50 -18.13 4.85
C LYS A 57 8.07 -16.67 4.74
N GLY A 58 6.79 -16.45 4.44
CA GLY A 58 6.17 -15.12 4.49
C GLY A 58 5.82 -14.69 5.91
N GLN A 59 5.68 -13.39 6.14
CA GLN A 59 5.14 -12.86 7.40
C GLN A 59 3.61 -12.77 7.32
N SER A 60 2.91 -13.33 8.30
CA SER A 60 1.44 -13.24 8.35
C SER A 60 0.98 -11.81 8.59
N ARG A 61 -0.05 -11.38 7.84
CA ARG A 61 -0.65 -10.04 7.94
C ARG A 61 -1.97 -10.01 8.74
N SER A 62 -2.41 -11.12 9.33
CA SER A 62 -3.72 -11.21 10.01
C SER A 62 -3.88 -10.15 11.12
N ARG A 63 -2.92 -10.07 12.04
CA ARG A 63 -2.91 -9.08 13.14
C ARG A 63 -2.87 -7.64 12.62
N ALA A 64 -2.09 -7.39 11.58
CA ALA A 64 -1.98 -6.07 10.96
C ALA A 64 -3.30 -5.63 10.31
N ARG A 65 -4.00 -6.55 9.61
CA ARG A 65 -5.31 -6.29 9.00
C ARG A 65 -6.38 -6.01 10.06
N ALA A 66 -6.46 -6.84 11.10
CA ALA A 66 -7.39 -6.62 12.21
C ALA A 66 -7.16 -5.27 12.92
N LEU A 67 -5.89 -4.88 13.11
CA LEU A 67 -5.55 -3.56 13.66
C LEU A 67 -5.96 -2.42 12.73
N HIS A 68 -5.72 -2.58 11.42
CA HIS A 68 -6.08 -1.60 10.41
C HIS A 68 -7.60 -1.37 10.35
N GLU A 69 -8.41 -2.42 10.41
CA GLU A 69 -9.87 -2.29 10.48
C GLU A 69 -10.35 -1.54 11.71
N LYS A 70 -9.79 -1.84 12.89
CA LYS A 70 -10.09 -1.09 14.13
C LYS A 70 -9.73 0.38 13.97
N LYS A 71 -8.57 0.70 13.38
CA LYS A 71 -8.13 2.07 13.10
C LYS A 71 -9.01 2.78 12.06
N LYS A 72 -9.48 2.07 11.03
CA LYS A 72 -10.39 2.60 10.00
C LYS A 72 -11.72 3.04 10.60
N ARG A 73 -12.26 2.27 11.55
CA ARG A 73 -13.46 2.62 12.34
C ARG A 73 -13.25 3.76 13.34
N GLY A 74 -12.01 4.21 13.56
CA GLY A 74 -11.68 5.29 14.50
C GLY A 74 -11.13 4.81 15.85
N HIS A 75 -11.15 3.51 16.16
CA HIS A 75 -10.58 2.97 17.39
C HIS A 75 -9.04 2.98 17.38
N ARG A 76 -8.43 2.86 18.57
CA ARG A 76 -6.96 2.84 18.76
C ARG A 76 -6.23 4.05 18.15
N LYS A 77 -6.92 5.20 18.11
CA LYS A 77 -6.40 6.52 17.69
C LYS A 77 -6.46 7.56 18.82
N GLY A 78 -6.61 7.14 20.08
CA GLY A 78 -6.63 8.03 21.26
C GLY A 78 -5.27 8.66 21.56
N ILE A 79 -5.23 9.66 22.45
CA ILE A 79 -4.03 10.47 22.76
C ILE A 79 -2.86 9.57 23.18
N GLY A 80 -3.06 8.62 24.08
CA GLY A 80 -2.00 7.70 24.55
C GLY A 80 -1.47 6.71 23.49
N SER A 81 -2.15 6.55 22.34
CA SER A 81 -1.65 5.74 21.22
C SER A 81 -0.96 6.58 20.14
N ARG A 82 -1.06 7.90 20.21
CA ARG A 82 -0.44 8.81 19.23
C ARG A 82 1.02 9.03 19.60
N ARG A 83 1.87 8.98 18.59
CA ARG A 83 3.26 9.39 18.66
C ARG A 83 3.50 10.41 17.54
N GLY A 84 4.36 11.39 17.79
CA GLY A 84 4.61 12.49 16.86
C GLY A 84 3.60 13.63 16.92
N GLU A 85 4.02 14.78 16.40
CA GLU A 85 3.25 16.03 16.38
C GLU A 85 2.00 15.92 15.47
N LYS A 86 1.05 16.86 15.60
CA LYS A 86 -0.14 16.93 14.73
C LYS A 86 0.23 17.09 13.26
N SER A 87 1.19 17.95 12.94
CA SER A 87 1.74 18.17 11.59
C SER A 87 2.20 16.88 10.92
N ALA A 88 3.02 16.08 11.62
CA ALA A 88 3.52 14.80 11.12
C ALA A 88 2.43 13.74 10.89
N ARG A 89 1.29 13.85 11.58
CA ARG A 89 0.16 12.91 11.44
C ARG A 89 -0.79 13.32 10.32
N MET A 90 -0.88 14.61 9.99
CA MET A 90 -1.76 15.18 8.97
C MET A 90 -1.13 16.46 8.41
N ASP A 91 -0.62 16.39 7.19
CA ASP A 91 0.21 17.46 6.60
C ASP A 91 -0.59 18.46 5.73
N PHE A 92 -1.64 18.02 5.02
CA PHE A 92 -2.28 18.81 3.95
C PHE A 92 -3.78 19.08 4.10
N GLU A 93 -4.27 19.28 5.33
CA GLU A 93 -5.71 19.49 5.59
C GLU A 93 -6.29 20.67 4.78
N TRP A 94 -5.55 21.77 4.63
CA TRP A 94 -6.00 22.96 3.88
C TRP A 94 -6.04 22.75 2.36
N ILE A 95 -5.02 22.11 1.80
CA ILE A 95 -4.91 21.91 0.35
C ILE A 95 -6.06 21.02 -0.14
N ASP A 96 -6.30 19.90 0.55
CA ASP A 96 -7.36 18.97 0.19
C ASP A 96 -8.75 19.60 0.35
N LYS A 97 -8.94 20.40 1.41
CA LYS A 97 -10.16 21.16 1.63
C LYS A 97 -10.44 22.14 0.49
N VAL A 98 -9.46 22.97 0.10
CA VAL A 98 -9.62 23.94 -0.99
C VAL A 98 -9.88 23.25 -2.32
N ARG A 99 -9.19 22.15 -2.62
CA ARG A 99 -9.41 21.35 -3.83
C ARG A 99 -10.82 20.78 -3.89
N ALA A 100 -11.32 20.23 -2.78
CA ALA A 100 -12.69 19.71 -2.69
C ALA A 100 -13.74 20.80 -2.91
N LEU A 101 -13.56 21.97 -2.25
CA LEU A 101 -14.45 23.12 -2.41
C LEU A 101 -14.48 23.65 -3.85
N ARG A 102 -13.31 23.84 -4.46
CA ARG A 102 -13.21 24.31 -5.84
C ARG A 102 -13.79 23.30 -6.82
N LYS A 103 -13.52 22.01 -6.64
CA LYS A 103 -14.08 20.93 -7.48
C LYS A 103 -15.61 20.95 -7.45
N GLU A 104 -16.20 21.08 -6.27
CA GLU A 104 -17.66 21.20 -6.15
C GLU A 104 -18.19 22.48 -6.80
N LEU A 105 -17.51 23.62 -6.60
CA LEU A 105 -17.89 24.89 -7.21
C LEU A 105 -17.87 24.81 -8.76
N PHE A 106 -16.83 24.21 -9.33
CA PHE A 106 -16.74 23.94 -10.77
C PHE A 106 -17.87 23.03 -11.25
N LYS A 107 -18.19 21.97 -10.48
CA LYS A 107 -19.31 21.07 -10.80
C LYS A 107 -20.64 21.83 -10.86
N GLN A 108 -20.92 22.69 -9.89
CA GLN A 108 -22.16 23.46 -9.87
C GLN A 108 -22.24 24.49 -11.00
N ARG A 109 -21.13 25.13 -11.35
CA ARG A 109 -21.05 26.00 -12.53
C ARG A 109 -21.32 25.24 -13.84
N LYS A 110 -20.73 24.05 -14.01
CA LYS A 110 -20.98 23.20 -15.19
C LYS A 110 -22.44 22.77 -15.31
N GLN A 111 -23.13 22.60 -14.17
CA GLN A 111 -24.56 22.31 -14.12
C GLN A 111 -25.46 23.54 -14.35
N GLY A 112 -24.89 24.73 -14.57
CA GLY A 112 -25.66 25.97 -14.73
C GLY A 112 -26.30 26.48 -13.44
N LYS A 113 -25.95 25.92 -12.28
CA LYS A 113 -26.54 26.32 -10.99
C LYS A 113 -26.00 27.65 -10.46
N ILE A 114 -24.88 28.14 -10.97
CA ILE A 114 -24.18 29.33 -10.49
C ILE A 114 -23.74 30.15 -11.71
N ASP A 115 -24.01 31.45 -11.68
CA ASP A 115 -23.54 32.36 -12.72
C ASP A 115 -22.01 32.59 -12.64
N LYS A 116 -21.43 33.08 -13.74
CA LYS A 116 -20.01 33.45 -13.83
C LYS A 116 -19.61 34.49 -12.76
N LYS A 117 -20.49 35.45 -12.44
CA LYS A 117 -20.22 36.47 -11.41
C LYS A 117 -20.10 35.83 -10.02
N ASP A 118 -21.10 35.08 -9.62
CA ASP A 118 -21.16 34.39 -8.33
C ASP A 118 -20.00 33.40 -8.16
N PHE A 119 -19.66 32.66 -9.22
CA PHE A 119 -18.52 31.75 -9.23
C PHE A 119 -17.23 32.47 -8.82
N ARG A 120 -16.96 33.67 -9.36
CA ARG A 120 -15.72 34.42 -9.06
C ARG A 120 -15.69 34.90 -7.61
N VAL A 121 -16.83 35.33 -7.07
CA VAL A 121 -16.97 35.74 -5.66
C VAL A 121 -16.74 34.56 -4.74
N LEU A 122 -17.43 33.43 -4.97
CA LEU A 122 -17.29 32.21 -4.17
C LEU A 122 -15.87 31.65 -4.23
N TYR A 123 -15.22 31.69 -5.39
CA TYR A 123 -13.83 31.25 -5.54
C TYR A 123 -12.86 32.06 -4.66
N ARG A 124 -13.05 33.39 -4.58
CA ARG A 124 -12.26 34.26 -3.69
C ARG A 124 -12.58 33.99 -2.22
N LYS A 125 -13.85 33.76 -1.86
CA LYS A 125 -14.24 33.36 -0.50
C LYS A 125 -13.63 32.02 -0.08
N ILE A 126 -13.51 31.05 -0.99
CA ILE A 126 -12.79 29.80 -0.74
C ILE A 126 -11.30 30.08 -0.43
N LYS A 127 -10.65 30.97 -1.21
CA LYS A 127 -9.25 31.37 -0.92
C LYS A 127 -9.13 31.99 0.48
N GLY A 128 -10.14 32.76 0.90
CA GLY A 128 -10.23 33.37 2.24
C GLY A 128 -10.69 32.43 3.36
N ASN A 129 -10.77 31.11 3.13
CA ASN A 129 -11.20 30.12 4.13
C ASN A 129 -12.60 30.37 4.73
N SER A 130 -13.50 31.05 4.02
CA SER A 130 -14.85 31.35 4.53
C SER A 130 -15.71 30.09 4.74
N PHE A 131 -15.41 29.00 4.01
CA PHE A 131 -16.19 27.75 4.08
C PHE A 131 -15.47 26.68 4.89
N HIS A 132 -16.19 26.01 5.78
CA HIS A 132 -15.64 24.96 6.66
C HIS A 132 -15.70 23.58 6.01
N SER A 133 -16.72 23.33 5.19
CA SER A 133 -16.93 22.09 4.48
C SER A 133 -17.62 22.34 3.14
N VAL A 134 -17.63 21.32 2.27
CA VAL A 134 -18.39 21.38 1.01
C VAL A 134 -19.88 21.58 1.27
N ASN A 135 -20.41 20.99 2.35
CA ASN A 135 -21.81 21.17 2.71
C ASN A 135 -22.14 22.60 3.15
N HIS A 136 -21.25 23.23 3.93
CA HIS A 136 -21.40 24.64 4.30
C HIS A 136 -21.45 25.53 3.04
N MET A 137 -20.57 25.27 2.06
CA MET A 137 -20.60 26.00 0.79
C MET A 137 -21.90 25.77 0.00
N ARG A 138 -22.43 24.54 -0.02
CA ARG A 138 -23.73 24.24 -0.67
C ARG A 138 -24.88 25.02 -0.03
N ASN A 139 -24.99 24.98 1.30
CA ASN A 139 -26.02 25.71 2.04
C ASN A 139 -25.93 27.21 1.78
N TYR A 140 -24.70 27.76 1.70
CA TYR A 140 -24.49 29.17 1.38
C TYR A 140 -24.97 29.54 -0.02
N ILE A 141 -24.69 28.71 -1.02
CA ILE A 141 -25.15 28.91 -2.41
C ILE A 141 -26.67 28.81 -2.49
N GLU A 142 -27.28 27.86 -1.78
CA GLU A 142 -28.73 27.73 -1.73
C GLU A 142 -29.38 28.96 -1.07
N GLY A 143 -28.80 29.46 0.02
CA GLY A 143 -29.22 30.71 0.66
C GLY A 143 -29.17 31.92 -0.27
N MET A 144 -28.08 32.08 -1.05
CA MET A 144 -27.96 33.16 -2.04
C MET A 144 -29.06 33.13 -3.11
N LYS A 145 -29.54 31.94 -3.49
CA LYS A 145 -30.61 31.81 -4.48
C LYS A 145 -31.97 32.22 -3.92
N ARG A 146 -32.24 31.92 -2.65
CA ARG A 146 -33.50 32.26 -1.99
C ARG A 146 -33.67 33.77 -1.80
N THR A 147 -32.57 34.50 -1.60
CA THR A 147 -32.61 35.97 -1.47
C THR A 147 -32.64 36.72 -2.80
N GLY A 148 -32.38 36.06 -3.92
CA GLY A 148 -32.43 36.63 -5.27
C GLY A 148 -33.69 36.28 -6.06
N GLN A 149 -34.67 35.64 -5.41
CA GLN A 149 -36.02 35.36 -5.94
C GLN A 149 -37.04 36.33 -5.36
#